data_AF-A0A932PC70-F1
#
_entry.id   AF-A0A932PC70-F1
#
_cell.length_a   1.000
_cell.length_b   1.000
_cell.length_c   1.000
_cell.angle_alpha   90.00
_cell.angle_beta   90.00
_cell.angle_gamma   90.00
#
_symmetry.space_group_name_H-M   'P 1'
#
loop_
_entity.id
_entity.type
_entity.pdbx_description
1 polymer ?
#
loop_
_entity_poly.entity_id
_entity_poly.type
_entity_poly.pdbx_seq_one_letter_code
_entity_poly.pdbx_strand_id
1 'polypeptide(L)' 'MTDPTRQQLLQVLAELSELCPEMRMGQLIANLATLAKGASAEAVWDVEDEELLVAARKQLLYFQERRQASVA' A
#
# COMPACT_ATOMS: atom_id res chain seq x y z
N MET A 1 -10.75 -3.01 -20.55
CA MET A 1 -9.33 -3.07 -20.18
C MET A 1 -9.17 -2.37 -18.86
N THR A 2 -8.43 -2.95 -17.92
CA THR A 2 -8.14 -2.29 -16.63
C THR A 2 -7.16 -1.16 -16.88
N ASP A 3 -7.37 -0.03 -16.20
CA ASP A 3 -6.46 1.10 -16.23
C ASP A 3 -5.02 0.69 -15.81
N PRO A 4 -3.95 1.18 -16.48
CA PRO A 4 -2.57 0.81 -16.14
C PRO A 4 -2.17 1.16 -14.70
N THR A 5 -2.62 2.29 -14.14
CA THR A 5 -2.34 2.67 -12.75
C THR A 5 -2.95 1.66 -11.81
N ARG A 6 -4.22 1.30 -12.04
CA ARG A 6 -4.91 0.27 -11.25
C ARG A 6 -4.21 -1.07 -11.31
N GLN A 7 -3.73 -1.49 -12.49
CA GLN A 7 -2.99 -2.75 -12.62
C GLN A 7 -1.67 -2.73 -11.82
N GLN A 8 -0.93 -1.63 -11.87
CA GLN A 8 0.29 -1.47 -11.06
C GLN A 8 0.00 -1.46 -9.57
N LEU A 9 -1.07 -0.80 -9.14
CA LEU A 9 -1.50 -0.78 -7.75
C LEU A 9 -1.82 -2.19 -7.25
N LEU A 10 -2.59 -2.97 -8.01
CA LEU A 10 -2.90 -4.36 -7.66
C LEU A 10 -1.63 -5.22 -7.53
N GLN A 11 -0.64 -5.01 -8.39
CA GLN A 11 0.65 -5.71 -8.31
C GLN A 11 1.40 -5.38 -7.01
N VAL A 12 1.48 -4.09 -6.65
CA VAL A 12 2.16 -3.66 -5.40
C VAL A 12 1.40 -4.15 -4.17
N LEU A 13 0.07 -4.15 -4.19
CA LEU A 13 -0.75 -4.69 -3.10
C LEU A 13 -0.54 -6.19 -2.89
N ALA A 14 -0.34 -6.96 -3.97
CA ALA A 14 0.00 -8.38 -3.86
C ALA A 14 1.37 -8.56 -3.18
N GLU A 15 2.39 -7.80 -3.58
CA GLU A 15 3.72 -7.84 -2.95
C GLU A 15 3.69 -7.45 -1.47
N LEU A 16 2.91 -6.43 -1.10
CA LEU A 16 2.70 -6.04 0.29
C LEU A 16 2.01 -7.14 1.11
N SER A 17 1.05 -7.85 0.50
CA SER A 17 0.34 -8.94 1.17
C SER A 17 1.25 -10.14 1.45
N GLU A 18 2.20 -10.44 0.56
CA GLU A 18 3.23 -11.47 0.76
C GLU A 18 4.25 -11.07 1.84
N LEU A 19 4.59 -9.78 1.95
CA LEU A 19 5.53 -9.30 2.95
C LEU A 19 4.93 -9.22 4.36
N CYS A 20 3.64 -8.91 4.47
CA CYS A 20 2.93 -8.71 5.74
C CYS A 20 1.63 -9.55 5.78
N PRO A 21 1.71 -10.89 5.72
CA PRO A 21 0.53 -11.77 5.63
C PRO A 21 -0.39 -11.69 6.85
N GLU A 22 0.12 -11.24 8.00
CA GLU A 22 -0.66 -11.00 9.21
C GLU A 22 -1.55 -9.74 9.13
N MET A 23 -1.28 -8.83 8.20
CA MET A 23 -2.07 -7.62 8.02
C MET A 23 -3.32 -7.92 7.19
N ARG A 24 -4.50 -7.71 7.78
CA ARG A 24 -5.78 -7.84 7.05
C ARG A 24 -5.82 -6.85 5.88
N MET A 25 -6.36 -7.27 4.73
CA MET A 25 -6.43 -6.44 3.51
C MET A 25 -7.08 -5.07 3.75
N GLY A 26 -8.23 -5.01 4.43
CA GLY A 26 -8.88 -3.73 4.73
C GLY A 26 -8.02 -2.78 5.58
N GLN A 27 -7.20 -3.32 6.49
CA GLN A 27 -6.25 -2.53 7.27
C GLN A 27 -5.12 -2.00 6.38
N LEU A 28 -4.60 -2.82 5.46
CA LEU A 28 -3.58 -2.40 4.50
C LEU A 28 -4.09 -1.20 3.68
N ILE A 29 -5.28 -1.31 3.09
CA ILE A 29 -5.87 -0.22 2.30
C ILE A 29 -6.07 1.04 3.13
N ALA A 30 -6.61 0.94 4.35
CA ALA A 30 -6.79 2.10 5.23
C ALA A 30 -5.46 2.78 5.62
N ASN A 31 -4.41 2.00 5.86
CA ASN A 31 -3.07 2.52 6.14
C ASN A 31 -2.48 3.26 4.94
N LEU A 32 -2.65 2.71 3.73
CA LEU A 32 -2.16 3.33 2.51
C LEU A 32 -2.91 4.63 2.20
N ALA A 33 -4.23 4.65 2.39
CA ALA A 33 -5.03 5.88 2.28
C ALA A 33 -4.58 6.94 3.30
N THR A 34 -4.31 6.52 4.55
CA THR A 34 -3.77 7.40 5.60
C THR A 34 -2.40 7.96 5.20
N LEU A 35 -1.53 7.13 4.60
CA LEU A 35 -0.22 7.57 4.13
C LEU A 35 -0.30 8.53 2.94
N ALA A 36 -1.30 8.38 2.08
CA ALA A 36 -1.51 9.21 0.91
C ALA A 36 -2.15 10.58 1.25
N LYS A 37 -3.22 10.58 2.05
CA LYS A 37 -4.07 11.75 2.30
C LYS A 37 -4.13 12.24 3.74
N GLY A 38 -3.53 11.52 4.68
CA GLY A 38 -3.59 11.81 6.11
C GLY A 38 -4.68 11.02 6.84
N ALA A 39 -4.69 11.14 8.17
CA ALA A 39 -5.56 10.36 9.05
C ALA A 39 -6.97 10.97 9.15
N SER A 40 -7.81 10.69 8.15
CA SER A 40 -9.26 10.96 8.19
C SER A 40 -10.07 9.74 7.75
N ALA A 41 -11.34 9.68 8.14
CA ALA A 41 -12.21 8.57 7.73
C ALA A 41 -12.52 8.62 6.21
N GLU A 42 -12.50 9.83 5.66
CA GLU A 42 -12.75 10.15 4.26
C GLU A 42 -11.57 9.79 3.35
N ALA A 43 -10.36 9.68 3.90
CA ALA A 43 -9.14 9.42 3.13
C ALA A 43 -9.25 8.17 2.23
N VAL A 44 -9.93 7.11 2.68
CA VAL A 44 -10.13 5.88 1.89
C VAL A 44 -11.10 6.05 0.73
N TRP A 45 -12.03 7.00 0.84
CA TRP A 45 -13.01 7.32 -0.20
C TRP A 45 -12.47 8.34 -1.20
N ASP A 46 -11.63 9.25 -0.73
CA ASP A 46 -11.14 10.37 -1.53
C ASP A 46 -9.81 10.09 -2.24
N VAL A 47 -9.06 9.05 -1.85
CA VAL A 47 -7.74 8.76 -2.43
C VAL A 47 -7.86 8.23 -3.86
N GLU A 48 -7.12 8.84 -4.78
CA GLU A 48 -7.08 8.41 -6.17
C GLU A 48 -6.08 7.25 -6.38
N ASP A 49 -6.25 6.47 -7.44
CA ASP A 49 -5.42 5.30 -7.75
C ASP A 49 -3.91 5.68 -7.84
N GLU A 50 -3.57 6.85 -8.38
CA GLU A 50 -2.17 7.35 -8.44
C GLU A 50 -1.59 7.68 -7.06
N GLU A 51 -2.36 8.35 -6.21
CA GLU A 51 -1.94 8.73 -4.86
C GLU A 51 -1.71 7.47 -4.01
N LEU A 52 -2.63 6.51 -4.14
CA LEU A 52 -2.56 5.23 -3.44
C LEU A 52 -1.37 4.40 -3.95
N LEU A 53 -1.08 4.41 -5.25
CA LEU A 53 0.09 3.75 -5.82
C LEU A 53 1.41 4.32 -5.29
N VAL A 54 1.52 5.64 -5.15
CA VAL A 54 2.70 6.29 -4.54
C VAL A 54 2.87 5.86 -3.08
N ALA A 55 1.79 5.86 -2.30
CA ALA A 55 1.82 5.39 -0.92
C ALA A 55 2.19 3.89 -0.82
N ALA A 56 1.61 3.05 -1.67
CA ALA A 56 1.88 1.61 -1.70
C ALA A 56 3.36 1.31 -1.99
N ARG A 57 3.97 2.00 -2.97
CA ARG A 57 5.39 1.83 -3.29
C ARG A 57 6.30 2.27 -2.14
N LYS A 58 5.97 3.38 -1.45
CA LYS A 58 6.71 3.82 -0.26
C LYS A 58 6.63 2.80 0.87
N GLN A 59 5.43 2.27 1.13
CA GLN A 59 5.21 1.27 2.16
C GLN A 59 5.95 -0.04 1.85
N LEU A 60 5.96 -0.45 0.57
CA LEU A 60 6.66 -1.65 0.11
C LEU A 60 8.17 -1.54 0.38
N LEU A 61 8.78 -0.42 -0.01
CA LEU A 61 10.19 -0.16 0.24
C LEU A 61 10.51 -0.22 1.75
N TYR A 62 9.71 0.45 2.57
CA TYR A 62 9.87 0.45 4.03
C TYR A 62 9.85 -0.97 4.63
N PHE A 63 8.92 -1.83 4.19
CA PHE A 63 8.87 -3.20 4.70
C PHE A 63 10.01 -4.08 4.17
N GLN A 64 10.44 -3.88 2.93
CA GLN A 64 11.61 -4.57 2.37
C GLN A 64 12.88 -4.24 3.17
N GLU A 65 13.11 -2.96 3.46
CA GLU A 65 14.26 -2.50 4.27
C GLU A 65 14.22 -3.09 5.69
N ARG A 66 13.06 -3.07 6.34
CA ARG A 66 12.91 -3.64 7.69
C ARG A 66 13.12 -5.14 7.73
N ARG A 67 12.65 -5.87 6.71
CA ARG A 67 12.84 -7.32 6.61
C ARG A 67 14.31 -7.68 6.40
N GLN A 68 15.03 -6.90 5.59
CA GLN A 68 16.48 -7.08 5.42
C GLN A 68 17.23 -6.83 6.73
N ALA A 69 16.87 -5.79 7.47
CA ALA A 69 17.48 -5.47 8.76
C ALA A 69 17.20 -6.52 9.85
N SER A 70 16.11 -7.29 9.77
CA SER A 70 15.81 -8.36 10.73
C SER A 70 16.47 -9.70 10.40
N VAL A 71 17.04 -9.86 9.20
CA VAL A 71 17.66 -11.11 8.72
C VAL A 71 19.19 -11.03 8.71
N ALA A 72 19.76 -9.81 8.74
CA ALA A 72 21.20 -9.55 8.89
C ALA A 72 21.66 -9.61 10.36
#